data_AF-A0A4V1RVC9-F1
#
_entry.id   AF-A0A4V1RVC9-F1
#
_cell.length_a   1.000
_cell.length_b   1.000
_cell.length_c   1.000
_cell.angle_alpha   90.00
_cell.angle_beta   90.00
_cell.angle_gamma   90.00
#
_symmetry.space_group_name_H-M   'P 1'
#
loop_
_entity.id
_entity.type
_entity.pdbx_description
1 polymer ?
#
loop_
_entity_poly.entity_id
_entity_poly.type
_entity_poly.pdbx_seq_one_letter_code
_entity_poly.pdbx_strand_id
1 'polypeptide(L)'
;MRIVQFNEANRVLSAPPSSPEVQPLPVFTDGDVCISCWEPSPEELATINQTGRIWLMVVSGQTQPPVAVMADFPFMAEADFIKLLERQAAGESLTEPELLAVENYHRTLQARAAQDAADTADVDTADVDTPDTDTPDVIDPEHPERAFE
;
A
#
# COMPACT_ATOMS: atom_id res chain seq x y z
N MET A 1 -0.78 -6.94 0.18
CA MET A 1 -1.02 -6.86 -1.27
C MET A 1 -1.88 -5.66 -1.56
N ARG A 2 -1.73 -5.06 -2.73
CA ARG A 2 -2.48 -3.87 -3.14
C ARG A 2 -3.74 -4.26 -3.93
N ILE A 3 -4.84 -3.56 -3.68
CA ILE A 3 -6.07 -3.67 -4.48
C ILE A 3 -5.83 -3.02 -5.85
N VAL A 4 -6.27 -3.70 -6.92
CA VAL A 4 -6.12 -3.21 -8.30
C VAL A 4 -7.49 -2.91 -8.90
N GLN A 5 -7.66 -1.71 -9.43
CA GLN A 5 -8.75 -1.41 -10.35
C GLN A 5 -8.46 -2.06 -11.70
N PHE A 6 -9.42 -2.81 -12.24
CA PHE A 6 -9.30 -3.49 -13.53
C PHE A 6 -10.52 -3.18 -14.41
N ASN A 7 -10.36 -3.37 -15.73
CA ASN A 7 -11.33 -2.91 -16.73
C ASN A 7 -12.68 -3.61 -16.64
N GLU A 8 -12.68 -4.88 -16.28
CA GLU A 8 -13.87 -5.72 -16.18
C GLU A 8 -14.65 -5.49 -14.87
N ALA A 9 -14.11 -4.71 -13.92
CA ALA A 9 -14.81 -4.43 -12.68
C ALA A 9 -16.12 -3.67 -12.94
N ASN A 10 -17.24 -4.20 -12.45
CA ASN A 10 -18.58 -3.67 -12.69
C ASN A 10 -19.30 -3.24 -11.39
N ARG A 11 -18.63 -3.37 -10.24
CA ARG A 11 -19.14 -2.96 -8.93
C ARG A 11 -17.98 -2.57 -8.02
N VAL A 12 -18.24 -1.65 -7.09
CA VAL A 12 -17.32 -1.33 -5.99
C VAL A 12 -18.00 -1.71 -4.68
N LEU A 13 -17.33 -2.52 -3.88
CA LEU A 13 -17.77 -2.88 -2.54
C LEU A 13 -17.23 -1.83 -1.58
N SER A 14 -18.11 -1.00 -1.05
CA SER A 14 -17.74 0.05 -0.09
C SER A 14 -17.77 -0.48 1.34
N ALA A 15 -16.89 0.06 2.17
CA ALA A 15 -16.93 -0.17 3.59
C ALA A 15 -18.23 0.36 4.22
N PRO A 16 -18.77 -0.32 5.25
CA PRO A 16 -19.82 0.28 6.06
C PRO A 16 -19.25 1.51 6.79
N PRO A 17 -20.07 2.54 7.07
CA PRO A 17 -19.61 3.76 7.75
C PRO A 17 -18.95 3.52 9.12
N SER A 18 -19.22 2.38 9.75
CA SER A 18 -18.66 1.97 11.03
C SER A 18 -17.24 1.39 10.96
N SER A 19 -16.70 1.16 9.76
CA SER A 19 -15.42 0.47 9.55
C SER A 19 -14.48 1.28 8.65
N PRO A 20 -13.93 2.41 9.15
CA PRO A 20 -13.05 3.29 8.37
C PRO A 20 -11.74 2.61 7.95
N GLU A 21 -11.34 1.53 8.60
CA GLU A 21 -10.17 0.72 8.28
C GLU A 21 -10.34 -0.13 7.02
N VAL A 22 -11.58 -0.33 6.56
CA VAL A 22 -11.87 -1.13 5.37
C VAL A 22 -11.83 -0.23 4.13
N GLN A 23 -11.03 -0.62 3.14
CA GLN A 23 -10.91 0.12 1.89
C GLN A 23 -11.96 -0.36 0.87
N PRO A 24 -12.42 0.52 -0.05
CA PRO A 24 -13.28 0.10 -1.16
C PRO A 24 -12.61 -0.97 -2.04
N LEU A 25 -13.37 -1.98 -2.46
CA LEU A 25 -12.87 -3.09 -3.27
C LEU A 25 -13.60 -3.13 -4.63
N PRO A 26 -12.92 -2.79 -5.74
CA PRO A 26 -13.43 -3.01 -7.08
C PRO A 26 -13.56 -4.49 -7.38
N VAL A 27 -14.72 -4.89 -7.91
CA VAL A 27 -15.02 -6.28 -8.25
C VAL A 27 -15.77 -6.39 -9.56
N PHE A 28 -15.62 -7.53 -10.22
CA PHE A 28 -16.60 -8.03 -11.16
C PHE A 28 -17.56 -8.96 -10.43
N THR A 29 -18.85 -8.86 -10.71
CA THR A 29 -19.84 -9.86 -10.30
C THR A 29 -20.94 -10.00 -11.34
N ASP A 30 -21.37 -11.24 -11.58
CA ASP A 30 -22.53 -11.60 -12.39
C ASP A 30 -23.73 -12.05 -11.54
N GLY A 31 -23.60 -11.99 -10.22
CA GLY A 31 -24.59 -12.49 -9.25
C GLY A 31 -24.25 -13.87 -8.68
N ASP A 32 -23.41 -14.66 -9.36
CA ASP A 32 -22.99 -16.00 -8.93
C ASP A 32 -21.57 -15.99 -8.36
N VAL A 33 -20.67 -15.23 -9.00
CA VAL A 33 -19.27 -15.08 -8.56
C VAL A 33 -18.92 -13.62 -8.27
N CYS A 34 -17.88 -13.44 -7.47
CA CYS A 34 -17.28 -12.14 -7.18
C CYS A 34 -15.77 -12.24 -7.37
N ILE A 35 -15.22 -11.45 -8.28
CA ILE A 35 -13.81 -11.48 -8.66
C ILE A 35 -13.18 -10.15 -8.25
N SER A 36 -12.10 -10.20 -7.47
CA SER A 36 -11.25 -9.06 -7.12
C SER A 36 -9.82 -9.32 -7.59
N CYS A 37 -9.10 -8.24 -7.91
CA CYS A 37 -7.72 -8.30 -8.38
C CYS A 37 -6.77 -7.73 -7.33
N TRP A 38 -5.69 -8.47 -7.06
CA TRP A 38 -4.70 -8.13 -6.05
C TRP A 38 -3.32 -8.22 -6.67
N GLU A 39 -2.50 -7.21 -6.43
CA GLU A 39 -1.12 -7.17 -6.88
C GLU A 39 -0.20 -7.28 -5.67
N PRO A 40 0.62 -8.34 -5.59
CA PRO A 40 1.65 -8.44 -4.58
C PRO A 40 2.80 -7.46 -4.88
N SER A 41 3.39 -6.89 -3.84
CA SER A 41 4.67 -6.19 -3.97
C SER A 41 5.81 -7.16 -4.35
N PRO A 42 6.97 -6.67 -4.81
CA PRO A 42 8.14 -7.53 -5.08
C PRO A 42 8.56 -8.39 -3.86
N GLU A 43 8.39 -7.86 -2.65
CA GLU A 43 8.71 -8.57 -1.42
C GLU A 43 7.69 -9.64 -1.08
N GLU A 44 6.40 -9.32 -1.24
CA GLU A 44 5.33 -10.29 -1.09
C GLU A 44 5.47 -11.41 -2.12
N LEU A 45 5.85 -11.09 -3.36
CA LEU A 45 6.20 -12.09 -4.39
C LEU A 45 7.37 -12.97 -3.93
N ALA A 46 8.42 -12.39 -3.35
CA ALA A 46 9.54 -13.18 -2.81
C ALA A 46 9.08 -14.13 -1.68
N THR A 47 8.24 -13.65 -0.76
CA THR A 47 7.64 -14.47 0.31
C THR A 47 6.75 -15.57 -0.27
N ILE A 48 5.92 -15.27 -1.27
CA ILE A 48 5.07 -16.26 -1.95
C ILE A 48 5.93 -17.31 -2.66
N ASN A 49 6.99 -16.90 -3.36
CA ASN A 49 7.89 -17.83 -4.04
C ASN A 49 8.67 -18.73 -3.06
N GLN A 50 9.07 -18.19 -1.92
CA GLN A 50 9.77 -18.94 -0.88
C GLN A 50 8.84 -19.93 -0.16
N THR A 51 7.62 -19.52 0.15
CA THR A 51 6.70 -20.30 0.98
C THR A 51 5.72 -21.16 0.18
N GLY A 52 5.47 -20.81 -1.08
CA GLY A 52 4.43 -21.37 -1.94
C GLY A 52 3.01 -21.06 -1.44
N ARG A 53 2.83 -20.02 -0.60
CA ARG A 53 1.58 -19.77 0.13
C ARG A 53 1.05 -18.36 -0.08
N ILE A 54 -0.28 -18.28 -0.06
CA ILE A 54 -1.05 -17.05 0.08
C ILE A 54 -2.10 -17.28 1.18
N TRP A 55 -2.44 -16.22 1.90
CA TRP A 55 -3.45 -16.25 2.94
C TRP A 55 -4.62 -15.35 2.55
N LEU A 56 -5.82 -15.90 2.61
CA LEU A 56 -7.08 -15.16 2.43
C LEU A 56 -7.81 -15.14 3.77
N MET A 57 -8.02 -13.94 4.30
CA MET A 57 -8.86 -13.71 5.46
C MET A 57 -10.23 -13.20 5.00
N VAL A 58 -11.28 -13.76 5.57
CA VAL A 58 -12.67 -13.35 5.34
C VAL A 58 -13.30 -13.07 6.70
N VAL A 59 -13.64 -11.81 6.97
CA VAL A 59 -14.25 -11.40 8.24
C VAL A 59 -15.74 -11.72 8.20
N SER A 60 -16.14 -12.90 8.66
CA SER A 60 -17.52 -13.37 8.50
C SER A 60 -18.55 -12.46 9.19
N GLY A 61 -19.58 -12.06 8.45
CA GLY A 61 -20.76 -11.32 8.91
C GLY A 61 -22.01 -11.76 8.12
N GLN A 62 -23.09 -10.98 8.15
CA GLN A 62 -24.34 -11.29 7.42
C GLN A 62 -24.35 -10.81 5.95
N THR A 63 -23.47 -9.88 5.56
CA THR A 63 -23.35 -9.30 4.21
C THR A 63 -22.08 -9.79 3.51
N GLN A 64 -21.73 -9.23 2.33
CA GLN A 64 -20.40 -9.45 1.75
C GLN A 64 -19.33 -9.04 2.80
N PRO A 65 -18.55 -9.99 3.31
CA PRO A 65 -17.61 -9.76 4.41
C PRO A 65 -16.39 -8.98 3.92
N PRO A 66 -15.78 -8.13 4.76
CA PRO A 66 -14.44 -7.61 4.50
C PRO A 66 -13.45 -8.77 4.26
N VAL A 67 -12.53 -8.57 3.33
CA VAL A 67 -11.50 -9.56 2.98
C VAL A 67 -10.12 -8.93 2.99
N ALA A 68 -9.11 -9.74 3.27
CA ALA A 68 -7.70 -9.37 3.13
C ALA A 68 -6.91 -10.50 2.49
N VAL A 69 -5.98 -10.16 1.61
CA VAL A 69 -5.05 -11.10 0.99
C VAL A 69 -3.62 -10.75 1.41
N MET A 70 -2.90 -11.75 1.92
CA MET A 70 -1.60 -11.56 2.57
C MET A 70 -0.60 -12.63 2.07
N ALA A 71 0.66 -12.23 1.92
CA ALA A 71 1.77 -13.17 1.76
C ALA A 71 2.29 -13.66 3.11
N ASP A 72 2.26 -12.79 4.11
CA ASP A 72 2.81 -13.06 5.45
C ASP A 72 1.91 -13.96 6.28
N PHE A 73 2.52 -14.66 7.24
CA PHE A 73 1.85 -15.58 8.14
C PHE A 73 0.87 -14.84 9.07
N PRO A 74 -0.45 -15.08 8.98
CA PRO A 74 -1.45 -14.20 9.60
C PRO A 74 -1.80 -14.57 11.04
N PHE A 75 -1.22 -15.64 11.60
CA PHE A 75 -1.58 -16.17 12.92
C PHE A 75 -0.64 -15.73 14.04
N MET A 76 0.14 -14.68 13.82
CA MET A 76 1.08 -14.16 14.81
C MET A 76 0.85 -12.68 15.02
N ALA A 77 0.65 -12.30 16.29
CA ALA A 77 0.57 -10.90 16.68
C ALA A 77 1.97 -10.28 16.71
N GLU A 78 2.08 -8.97 16.47
CA GLU A 78 3.34 -8.21 16.54
C GLU A 78 4.10 -8.46 17.86
N ALA A 79 3.38 -8.51 18.98
CA ALA A 79 3.95 -8.82 20.29
C ALA A 79 4.60 -10.21 20.38
N ASP A 80 4.12 -11.18 19.61
CA ASP A 80 4.69 -12.52 19.57
C ASP A 80 5.92 -12.60 18.66
N PHE A 81 6.01 -11.76 17.62
CA PHE A 81 7.26 -11.59 16.86
C PHE A 81 8.37 -11.03 17.75
N ILE A 82 8.09 -10.03 18.59
CA ILE A 82 9.09 -9.48 19.51
C ILE A 82 9.64 -10.57 20.43
N LYS A 83 8.78 -11.42 21.00
CA LYS A 83 9.23 -12.55 21.83
C LYS A 83 10.08 -13.55 21.05
N LEU A 84 9.77 -13.82 19.78
CA LEU A 84 10.60 -14.70 18.95
C LEU A 84 11.96 -14.08 18.66
N LEU A 85 12.02 -12.77 18.42
CA LEU A 85 13.27 -12.04 18.23
C LEU A 85 14.14 -12.08 19.51
N GLU A 86 13.53 -11.89 20.68
CA GLU A 86 14.21 -12.01 21.97
C GLU A 86 14.76 -13.43 22.20
N ARG A 87 13.96 -14.47 21.92
CA ARG A 87 14.38 -15.87 22.00
C ARG A 87 15.53 -16.18 21.03
N GLN A 88 15.44 -15.69 19.79
CA GLN A 88 16.51 -15.83 18.81
C GLN A 88 17.80 -15.14 19.26
N ALA A 89 17.70 -13.92 19.80
CA ALA A 89 18.83 -13.17 20.35
C ALA A 89 19.45 -13.85 21.59
N ALA A 90 18.63 -14.55 22.38
CA ALA A 90 19.08 -15.40 23.48
C ALA A 90 19.73 -16.72 23.04
N GLY A 91 19.78 -17.00 21.73
CA GLY A 91 20.36 -18.22 21.17
C GLY A 91 19.45 -19.45 21.27
N GLU A 92 18.16 -19.26 21.53
CA GLU A 92 17.20 -20.37 21.52
C GLU A 92 16.97 -20.88 20.09
N SER A 93 16.80 -22.21 19.97
CA SER A 93 16.38 -22.81 18.70
C SER A 93 14.93 -22.47 18.45
N LEU A 94 14.66 -21.83 17.32
CA LEU A 94 13.33 -21.62 16.79
C LEU A 94 12.95 -22.77 15.85
N THR A 95 11.66 -23.07 15.75
CA THR A 95 11.12 -23.99 14.74
C THR A 95 11.18 -23.35 13.35
N GLU A 96 11.14 -24.15 12.27
CA GLU A 96 11.14 -23.61 10.90
C GLU A 96 10.02 -22.57 10.64
N PRO A 97 8.77 -22.76 11.10
CA PRO A 97 7.74 -21.73 10.96
C PRO A 97 8.05 -20.45 11.72
N GLU A 98 8.64 -20.54 12.91
CA GLU A 98 9.04 -19.37 13.72
C GLU A 98 10.21 -18.62 13.06
N LEU A 99 11.19 -19.34 12.50
CA LEU A 99 12.29 -18.73 11.75
C LEU A 99 11.79 -17.99 10.52
N LEU A 100 10.92 -18.63 9.74
CA LEU A 100 10.30 -18.01 8.56
C LEU A 100 9.46 -16.78 8.94
N ALA A 101 8.74 -16.85 10.06
CA ALA A 101 7.99 -15.72 10.59
C ALA A 101 8.92 -14.54 10.93
N VAL A 102 10.02 -14.80 11.64
CA VAL A 102 11.03 -13.79 11.99
C VAL A 102 11.69 -13.18 10.74
N GLU A 103 12.07 -14.01 9.76
CA GLU A 103 12.66 -13.55 8.50
C GLU A 103 11.72 -12.63 7.72
N ASN A 104 10.44 -13.02 7.59
CA ASN A 104 9.44 -12.20 6.91
C ASN A 104 9.23 -10.88 7.65
N TYR A 105 9.14 -10.91 8.98
CA TYR A 105 8.95 -9.72 9.81
C TYR A 105 10.10 -8.72 9.66
N HIS A 106 11.36 -9.18 9.70
CA HIS A 106 12.52 -8.33 9.44
C HIS A 106 12.49 -7.68 8.06
N ARG A 107 12.07 -8.43 7.03
CA ARG A 107 11.93 -7.91 5.67
C ARG A 107 10.89 -6.80 5.62
N THR A 108 9.72 -7.00 6.24
CA THR A 108 8.67 -5.98 6.32
C THR A 108 9.15 -4.70 7.02
N LEU A 109 9.93 -4.81 8.10
CA LEU A 109 10.47 -3.63 8.80
C LEU A 109 11.48 -2.86 7.94
N GLN A 110 12.36 -3.57 7.21
CA GLN A 110 13.32 -2.95 6.29
C GLN A 110 12.60 -2.22 5.14
N ALA A 111 11.54 -2.82 4.60
CA ALA A 111 10.73 -2.23 3.55
C ALA A 111 10.05 -0.93 3.98
N ARG A 112 9.43 -0.93 5.17
CA ARG A 112 8.82 0.27 5.76
C ARG A 112 9.86 1.38 5.94
N ALA A 113 11.02 1.04 6.52
CA ALA A 113 12.10 2.00 6.70
C ALA A 113 12.64 2.56 5.36
N ALA A 114 12.67 1.74 4.30
CA ALA A 114 13.08 2.18 2.97
C ALA A 114 12.04 3.10 2.31
N GLN A 115 10.74 2.81 2.47
CA GLN A 115 9.66 3.67 1.99
C GLN A 115 9.67 5.02 2.73
N ASP A 116 9.78 5.01 4.06
CA ASP A 116 9.87 6.23 4.87
C ASP A 116 11.07 7.09 4.46
N ALA A 117 12.20 6.46 4.14
CA ALA A 117 13.40 7.15 3.64
C ALA A 117 13.22 7.73 2.23
N ALA A 118 12.51 7.03 1.34
CA ALA A 118 12.18 7.54 0.01
C ALA A 118 11.23 8.74 0.10
N ASP A 119 10.21 8.66 0.96
CA ASP A 119 9.24 9.73 1.17
C ASP A 119 9.87 10.98 1.81
N THR A 120 10.90 10.82 2.66
CA THR A 120 11.66 11.97 3.20
C THR A 120 12.62 12.59 2.19
N ALA A 121 13.13 11.82 1.23
CA ALA A 121 14.03 12.34 0.18
C ALA A 121 13.30 13.18 -0.87
N ASP A 122 12.00 12.95 -1.10
CA ASP A 122 11.19 13.68 -2.09
C ASP A 122 10.76 15.09 -1.61
N VAL A 123 10.85 15.35 -0.30
CA VAL A 123 10.50 16.67 0.29
C VAL A 123 11.60 17.72 0.10
N ASP A 124 12.84 17.33 -0.16
CA ASP A 124 14.01 18.23 -0.15
C ASP A 124 14.35 18.83 -1.55
N THR A 125 13.47 18.66 -2.54
CA THR A 125 13.64 19.25 -3.89
C THR A 125 12.61 20.32 -4.27
N ALA A 126 11.74 20.72 -3.34
CA ALA A 126 10.81 21.82 -3.56
C ALA A 126 11.51 23.19 -3.50
N ASP A 127 11.81 23.72 -4.70
CA ASP A 127 11.97 25.13 -5.07
C ASP A 127 12.72 26.06 -4.10
N VAL A 128 14.02 26.23 -4.37
CA VAL A 128 14.70 27.49 -4.08
C VAL A 128 14.20 28.50 -5.11
N ASP A 129 13.22 29.28 -4.68
CA ASP A 129 12.63 30.44 -5.35
C ASP A 129 13.74 31.34 -5.95
N THR A 130 13.95 31.26 -7.26
CA THR A 130 14.82 32.19 -7.98
C THR A 130 14.12 33.54 -8.09
N PRO A 131 14.74 34.66 -7.67
CA PRO A 131 14.09 35.96 -7.73
C PRO A 131 13.83 36.35 -9.19
N ASP A 132 12.55 36.64 -9.45
CA ASP A 132 11.98 37.11 -10.70
C ASP A 132 12.76 38.32 -11.21
N THR A 133 13.36 38.20 -12.41
CA THR A 133 14.03 39.33 -13.05
C THR A 133 13.01 40.05 -13.91
N ASP A 134 12.48 41.11 -13.30
CA ASP A 134 11.62 42.15 -13.87
C ASP A 134 12.13 42.56 -15.28
N THR A 135 11.47 42.06 -16.31
CA THR A 135 11.73 42.45 -17.69
C THR A 135 10.73 43.56 -18.02
N PRO A 136 11.15 44.79 -18.32
CA PRO A 136 10.21 45.87 -18.58
C PRO A 136 9.45 45.63 -19.88
N ASP A 137 8.11 45.74 -19.80
CA ASP A 137 7.18 45.64 -20.93
C ASP A 137 7.62 46.53 -22.09
N VAL A 138 7.96 45.90 -23.21
CA VAL A 138 8.10 46.57 -24.50
C VAL A 138 6.69 46.81 -25.04
N ILE A 139 6.27 48.08 -25.01
CA ILE A 139 5.04 48.54 -25.65
C ILE A 139 5.14 48.27 -27.16
N ASP A 140 4.34 47.33 -27.65
CA ASP A 140 4.10 47.10 -29.07
C ASP A 140 3.24 48.25 -29.64
N PRO A 141 3.73 49.03 -30.62
CA PRO A 141 3.03 50.22 -31.10
C PRO A 141 1.93 49.95 -32.13
N GLU A 142 1.56 48.70 -32.47
CA GLU A 142 0.67 48.46 -33.62
C GLU A 142 -0.82 48.17 -33.35
N HIS A 143 -1.33 48.09 -32.13
CA HIS A 143 -2.78 47.90 -31.91
C HIS A 143 -3.35 48.67 -30.69
N PRO A 144 -3.88 49.90 -30.87
CA PRO A 144 -4.73 50.52 -29.86
C PRO A 144 -6.16 49.99 -29.99
N GLU A 145 -6.86 49.90 -28.87
CA GLU A 145 -8.28 49.53 -28.69
C GLU A 145 -8.54 48.11 -28.18
N ARG A 146 -8.50 47.98 -26.85
CA ARG A 146 -9.69 47.61 -26.06
C ARG A 146 -9.48 47.97 -24.59
N ALA A 147 -9.89 49.19 -24.27
CA ALA A 147 -10.19 49.63 -22.92
C ALA A 147 -11.72 49.50 -22.71
N PHE A 148 -12.11 49.08 -21.51
CA PHE A 148 -13.47 49.04 -20.95
C PHE A 148 -14.41 47.94 -21.48
N GLU A 149 -14.66 46.90 -20.67
CA GLU A 149 -15.70 46.81 -19.62
C GLU A 149 -15.38 45.65 -18.66
#